data_AF-A0A522CK24-F1
#
_entry.id   AF-A0A522CK24-F1
#
_cell.length_a   1.000
_cell.length_b   1.000
_cell.length_c   1.000
_cell.angle_alpha   90.00
_cell.angle_beta   90.00
_cell.angle_gamma   90.00
#
_symmetry.space_group_name_H-M   'P 1'
#
loop_
_entity.id
_entity.type
_entity.pdbx_description
1 polymer ?
#
loop_
_entity_poly.entity_id
_entity_poly.type
_entity_poly.pdbx_seq_one_letter_code
_entity_poly.pdbx_strand_id
1 'polypeptide(L)' 'MDEPADVRVGRGQRLVEACREDLDLYSVSELEERLEILAAERERVSAQIDKKRSGRAAADALFAPRAG' A
#
# COMPACT_ATOMS: atom_id res chain seq x y z
N MET A 1 -34.23 -1.79 -16.29
CA MET A 1 -33.29 -2.72 -15.63
C MET A 1 -32.03 -1.90 -15.45
N ASP A 2 -31.87 -1.27 -14.28
CA ASP A 2 -30.69 -0.43 -14.02
C ASP A 2 -29.50 -1.35 -13.81
N GLU A 3 -28.54 -1.26 -14.72
CA GLU A 3 -27.26 -1.93 -14.63
C GLU A 3 -26.50 -1.34 -13.44
N PRO A 4 -25.96 -2.15 -12.50
CA PRO A 4 -25.26 -1.61 -11.35
C PRO A 4 -24.06 -0.80 -11.86
N ALA A 5 -24.06 0.50 -11.57
CA ALA A 5 -22.96 1.38 -11.92
C ALA A 5 -21.67 0.79 -11.34
N ASP A 6 -20.73 0.43 -12.21
CA ASP A 6 -19.43 -0.11 -11.82
C ASP A 6 -18.65 1.00 -11.10
N VAL A 7 -18.69 0.99 -9.77
CA VAL A 7 -18.05 2.00 -8.93
C VAL A 7 -16.54 1.76 -9.04
N ARG A 8 -15.88 2.55 -9.89
CA ARG A 8 -14.41 2.54 -10.01
C ARG A 8 -13.79 2.81 -8.65
N VAL A 9 -13.24 1.77 -8.04
CA VAL A 9 -12.45 1.87 -6.81
C VAL A 9 -11.14 2.59 -7.14
N GLY A 10 -10.94 3.78 -6.59
CA GLY A 10 -9.72 4.56 -6.77
C GLY A 10 -8.48 3.85 -6.22
N ARG A 11 -7.30 4.18 -6.76
CA ARG A 11 -6.02 3.68 -6.21
C ARG A 11 -5.89 4.10 -4.75
N GLY A 12 -5.69 3.12 -3.85
CA GLY A 12 -5.57 3.35 -2.41
C GLY A 12 -6.90 3.54 -1.67
N GLN A 13 -8.03 3.57 -2.38
CA GLN A 13 -9.35 3.84 -1.79
C GLN A 13 -9.72 2.83 -0.69
N ARG A 14 -9.49 1.52 -0.92
CA ARG A 14 -9.77 0.47 0.08
C ARG A 14 -8.97 0.62 1.37
N LEU A 15 -7.72 1.08 1.28
CA LEU A 15 -6.89 1.33 2.46
C LEU A 15 -7.43 2.52 3.26
N VAL A 16 -7.82 3.59 2.56
CA VAL A 16 -8.44 4.77 3.18
C VAL A 16 -9.75 4.40 3.87
N GLU A 17 -10.57 3.56 3.24
CA GLU A 17 -11.82 3.05 3.81
C GLU A 17 -11.55 2.22 5.07
N ALA A 18 -10.60 1.28 5.02
CA ALA A 18 -10.21 0.49 6.18
C ALA A 18 -9.77 1.39 7.36
N CYS A 19 -8.98 2.43 7.11
CA CYS A 19 -8.54 3.37 8.15
C CYS A 19 -9.66 4.22 8.77
N ARG A 20 -10.88 4.19 8.21
CA ARG A 20 -12.06 4.92 8.72
C ARG A 20 -13.08 4.03 9.42
N GLU A 21 -12.86 2.71 9.47
CA GLU A 21 -13.75 1.79 10.15
C GLU A 21 -13.74 2.06 11.66
N ASP A 22 -14.91 1.91 12.29
CA ASP A 22 -15.08 2.05 13.73
C ASP A 22 -14.60 0.76 14.42
N LEU A 23 -13.49 0.86 15.15
CA LEU A 23 -12.84 -0.28 15.79
C LEU A 23 -13.58 -0.79 17.03
N ASP A 24 -14.50 -0.01 17.61
CA ASP A 24 -15.28 -0.42 18.78
C ASP A 24 -16.27 -1.55 18.45
N LEU A 25 -16.55 -1.78 17.16
CA LEU A 25 -17.42 -2.84 16.68
C LEU A 25 -16.72 -4.21 16.54
N TYR A 26 -15.40 -4.26 16.73
CA TYR A 26 -14.59 -5.47 16.53
C TYR A 26 -14.20 -6.10 17.87
N SER A 27 -14.13 -7.42 17.90
CA SER A 27 -13.53 -8.17 19.00
C SER A 27 -12.00 -8.04 19.01
N VAL A 28 -11.37 -8.34 20.15
CA VAL A 28 -9.90 -8.34 20.29
C VAL A 28 -9.25 -9.25 19.25
N SER A 29 -9.79 -10.46 19.04
CA SER A 29 -9.24 -11.42 18.07
C SER A 29 -9.31 -10.91 16.63
N GLU A 30 -10.38 -10.21 16.24
CA GLU A 30 -10.49 -9.62 14.91
C GLU A 30 -9.49 -8.47 14.72
N LEU A 31 -9.24 -7.69 15.77
CA LEU A 31 -8.22 -6.63 15.75
C LEU A 31 -6.80 -7.20 15.68
N GLU A 32 -6.52 -8.32 16.34
CA GLU A 32 -5.25 -9.03 16.24
C GLU A 32 -5.01 -9.57 14.82
N GLU A 33 -6.00 -10.25 14.22
CA GLU A 33 -5.93 -10.72 12.82
C GLU A 33 -5.73 -9.53 11.85
N ARG A 34 -6.47 -8.44 12.05
CA ARG A 34 -6.30 -7.22 11.28
C ARG A 34 -4.88 -6.67 11.38
N LEU A 35 -4.28 -6.70 12.57
CA LEU A 35 -2.92 -6.22 12.78
C LEU A 35 -1.89 -7.11 12.06
N GLU A 36 -2.07 -8.42 12.06
CA GLU A 36 -1.22 -9.35 11.31
C GLU A 36 -1.25 -9.05 9.80
N ILE A 37 -2.45 -8.85 9.25
CA ILE A 37 -2.62 -8.50 7.84
C ILE A 37 -1.94 -7.16 7.51
N LEU A 38 -2.14 -6.14 8.35
CA LEU A 38 -1.53 -4.82 8.16
C LEU A 38 0.00 -4.87 8.28
N ALA A 39 0.53 -5.69 9.18
CA ALA A 39 1.97 -5.90 9.32
C ALA A 39 2.56 -6.56 8.07
N ALA A 40 1.92 -7.60 7.54
CA ALA A 40 2.33 -8.23 6.29
C ALA A 40 2.28 -7.25 5.10
N GLU A 41 1.24 -6.42 5.02
CA GLU A 41 1.12 -5.38 3.99
C GLU A 41 2.23 -4.33 4.13
N ARG A 42 2.57 -3.92 5.36
CA ARG A 42 3.70 -3.01 5.61
C ARG A 42 4.99 -3.58 5.05
N GLU A 43 5.30 -4.85 5.32
CA GLU A 43 6.51 -5.50 4.79
C GLU A 43 6.51 -5.53 3.25
N ARG A 44 5.36 -5.84 2.64
CA ARG A 44 5.20 -5.84 1.18
C ARG A 44 5.45 -4.45 0.58
N VAL A 45 4.91 -3.40 1.20
CA VAL A 45 5.11 -2.01 0.77
C VAL A 45 6.58 -1.59 0.92
N SER A 46 7.20 -1.89 2.05
CA SER A 46 8.62 -1.61 2.31
C SER A 46 9.51 -2.28 1.25
N ALA A 47 9.30 -3.57 0.97
CA ALA A 47 10.06 -4.30 -0.04
C ALA A 47 9.92 -3.68 -1.45
N GLN A 48 8.73 -3.19 -1.81
CA GLN A 48 8.53 -2.50 -3.09
C GLN A 48 9.18 -1.12 -3.13
N ILE A 49 9.19 -0.38 -2.02
CA ILE A 49 9.92 0.89 -1.90
C ILE A 49 11.41 0.65 -2.11
N ASP A 50 11.97 -0.36 -1.44
CA ASP A 50 13.40 -0.69 -1.54
C ASP A 50 13.77 -1.11 -2.96
N LYS A 51 12.94 -1.94 -3.61
CA LYS A 51 13.12 -2.29 -5.02
C LYS A 51 13.17 -1.05 -5.92
N LYS A 52 12.25 -0.11 -5.72
CA LYS A 52 12.19 1.13 -6.52
C LYS A 52 13.38 2.05 -6.25
N ARG A 53 13.80 2.18 -5.00
CA ARG A 53 14.99 2.96 -4.60
C ARG A 53 16.26 2.38 -5.21
N SER A 54 16.44 1.06 -5.13
CA SER A 54 17.59 0.37 -5.73
C SER A 54 17.61 0.54 -7.25
N GLY A 55 16.46 0.41 -7.92
CA GLY A 55 16.34 0.68 -9.36
C GLY A 55 16.70 2.12 -9.72
N ARG A 56 16.27 3.09 -8.92
CA ARG A 56 16.62 4.50 -9.11
C ARG A 56 18.12 4.76 -8.90
N ALA A 57 18.70 4.23 -7.82
CA ALA A 57 20.13 4.38 -7.54
C ALA A 57 21.00 3.78 -8.65
N ALA A 58 20.61 2.62 -9.19
CA ALA A 58 21.28 2.00 -10.33
C ALA A 58 21.19 2.86 -11.59
N ALA A 59 20.01 3.44 -11.86
CA ALA A 59 19.84 4.36 -12.99
C ALA A 59 20.68 5.63 -12.80
N ASP A 60 20.67 6.23 -11.61
CA ASP A 60 21.47 7.42 -11.31
C ASP A 60 22.97 7.12 -11.49
N ALA A 61 23.46 5.94 -11.08
CA ALA A 61 24.86 5.55 -11.27
C ALA A 61 25.26 5.40 -12.77
N LEU A 62 24.33 4.98 -13.62
CA LEU A 62 24.58 4.78 -15.06
C LEU A 62 24.41 6.06 -15.88
N PHE A 63 23.48 6.93 -15.47
CA PHE A 63 23.03 8.07 -16.26
C PHE A 63 23.37 9.44 -15.64
N ALA A 64 24.02 9.47 -14.46
CA ALA A 64 24.47 10.74 -13.89
C ALA A 64 25.47 11.44 -14.84
N PRO A 65 25.35 12.77 -15.03
CA PRO A 65 26.36 13.53 -15.76
C PRO A 65 27.72 13.32 -15.09
N ARG A 66 28.76 13.09 -15.90
CA ARG A 66 30.13 13.05 -15.37
C ARG A 66 30.40 14.40 -14.70
N ALA A 67 30.77 14.38 -13.42
CA ALA A 67 31.34 15.56 -12.79
C ALA A 67 32.57 15.95 -13.64
N GLY A 68 32.51 17.15 -14.23
CA GLY A 68 33.51 17.67 -15.16
C GLY A 68 34.90 17.74 -14.56
#